data_AF-A0AAD8NN26-F1
#
_entry.id   AF-A0AAD8NN26-F1
#
_cell.length_a   1.000
_cell.length_b   1.000
_cell.length_c   1.000
_cell.angle_alpha   90.00
_cell.angle_beta   90.00
_cell.angle_gamma   90.00
#
_symmetry.space_group_name_H-M   'P 1'
#
loop_
_entity.id
_entity.type
_entity.pdbx_description
1 polymer ?
#
loop_
_entity_poly.entity_id
_entity_poly.type
_entity_poly.pdbx_seq_one_letter_code
_entity_poly.pdbx_strand_id
1 'polypeptide(L)'
;MASLAASTAAATLGAGASRAAPSASSPVTFKTVALFQKKKAAPAKAKPVAVTPASDELAKWYGPERRIFLPEGLLDRSEIPEYLNGEVAGDYGYDPFGLGKKPEDFAKYQAYELIHARWAMLGAAGCIIPEAFNKYGANCGPEAVWFKTGALLLDGNTLNYFGKNIPINLVLAVVAEVVLVGGAEYYRIINGLDLEDKLHPGGPFDPLGLAKDPDQFALLKVKEIKNGRLAMFSMFAFFIQAYVTGQGPVENLASHLSDPFGNNLLTVISGNIERVPTL
;
A
#
# COMPACT_ATOMS: atom_id res chain seq x y z
N MET A 1 50.97 -25.88 -8.70
CA MET A 1 52.30 -25.48 -8.20
C MET A 1 52.71 -24.20 -8.91
N ALA A 2 53.18 -23.21 -8.13
CA ALA A 2 53.55 -21.81 -8.49
C ALA A 2 52.35 -20.87 -8.78
N SER A 3 51.96 -19.83 -8.01
CA SER A 3 52.47 -19.03 -6.86
C SER A 3 52.92 -17.59 -7.23
N LEU A 4 52.41 -16.62 -6.45
CA LEU A 4 52.97 -15.31 -6.01
C LEU A 4 53.13 -14.19 -7.07
N ALA A 5 52.98 -12.88 -6.79
CA ALA A 5 52.77 -12.11 -5.56
C ALA A 5 52.28 -10.68 -5.88
N ALA A 6 51.71 -10.03 -4.87
CA ALA A 6 51.28 -8.63 -4.79
C ALA A 6 52.43 -7.64 -4.53
N SER A 7 52.19 -6.35 -4.73
CA SER A 7 52.93 -5.24 -4.10
C SER A 7 52.06 -3.99 -3.95
N THR A 8 52.28 -3.27 -2.85
CA THR A 8 51.48 -2.18 -2.25
C THR A 8 52.33 -0.94 -2.02
N ALA A 9 51.68 0.24 -1.98
CA ALA A 9 52.02 1.46 -1.20
C ALA A 9 53.30 2.26 -1.60
N ALA A 10 53.49 3.57 -1.38
CA ALA A 10 52.70 4.72 -0.91
C ALA A 10 53.55 6.02 -1.08
N ALA A 11 52.90 7.17 -0.82
CA ALA A 11 53.43 8.42 -0.22
C ALA A 11 53.96 9.60 -1.08
N THR A 12 53.65 10.78 -0.55
CA THR A 12 53.62 12.18 -1.01
C THR A 12 54.86 13.03 -0.65
N LEU A 13 55.05 14.20 -1.30
CA LEU A 13 55.52 15.54 -0.81
C LEU A 13 55.86 16.46 -2.03
N GLY A 14 55.25 17.64 -2.26
CA GLY A 14 55.64 19.02 -1.82
C GLY A 14 56.95 19.54 -2.50
N ALA A 15 57.21 20.78 -2.94
CA ALA A 15 56.54 22.08 -3.09
C ALA A 15 57.51 23.08 -3.82
N GLY A 16 57.00 24.23 -4.34
CA GLY A 16 57.74 25.47 -4.69
C GLY A 16 58.06 25.69 -6.18
N ALA A 17 57.71 26.74 -6.95
CA ALA A 17 57.37 28.18 -6.81
C ALA A 17 58.47 29.10 -7.40
N SER A 18 58.15 29.85 -8.46
CA SER A 18 58.69 31.22 -8.72
C SER A 18 57.88 31.96 -9.80
N ARG A 19 57.92 33.29 -9.71
CA ARG A 19 56.97 34.32 -10.19
C ARG A 19 57.35 34.92 -11.56
N ALA A 20 56.35 35.46 -12.28
CA ALA A 20 56.49 36.66 -13.12
C ALA A 20 55.14 37.42 -13.19
N ALA A 21 55.20 38.76 -13.14
CA ALA A 21 54.05 39.69 -13.10
C ALA A 21 54.10 40.65 -14.33
N PRO A 22 53.23 41.68 -14.46
CA PRO A 22 52.10 41.72 -15.39
C PRO A 22 52.21 42.80 -16.50
N SER A 23 51.28 42.80 -17.47
CA SER A 23 51.10 43.87 -18.46
C SER A 23 49.65 44.40 -18.42
N ALA A 24 49.51 45.71 -18.61
CA ALA A 24 48.38 46.55 -18.22
C ALA A 24 47.14 46.45 -19.14
N SER A 25 45.94 46.65 -18.55
CA SER A 25 44.68 46.86 -19.28
C SER A 25 44.04 48.20 -18.87
N SER A 26 43.46 48.90 -19.84
CA SER A 26 42.85 50.24 -19.72
C SER A 26 41.48 50.21 -19.02
N PRO A 27 41.02 51.32 -18.41
CA PRO A 27 39.82 51.31 -17.57
C PRO A 27 38.55 51.53 -18.41
N VAL A 28 37.51 50.75 -18.14
CA VAL A 28 36.14 51.04 -18.62
C VAL A 28 35.22 51.22 -17.41
N THR A 29 34.59 52.38 -17.39
CA THR A 29 33.76 52.97 -16.35
C THR A 29 32.47 52.19 -16.08
N PHE A 30 32.25 51.75 -14.83
CA PHE A 30 30.94 51.30 -14.36
C PHE A 30 30.16 52.48 -13.76
N LYS A 31 29.02 52.82 -14.36
CA LYS A 31 28.05 53.77 -13.79
C LYS A 31 27.16 53.05 -12.78
N THR A 32 27.31 53.40 -11.51
CA THR A 32 26.36 53.07 -10.44
C THR A 32 25.22 54.10 -10.47
N VAL A 33 23.99 53.67 -10.73
CA VAL A 33 22.79 54.47 -10.46
C VAL A 33 21.85 53.63 -9.61
N ALA A 34 21.69 54.04 -8.36
CA ALA A 34 20.70 53.49 -7.45
C ALA A 34 19.29 53.91 -7.89
N LEU A 35 18.40 52.93 -8.04
CA LEU A 35 16.96 53.15 -8.12
C LEU A 35 16.30 52.27 -7.05
N PHE A 36 16.10 52.87 -5.88
CA PHE A 36 15.13 52.40 -4.91
C PHE A 36 13.74 52.49 -5.54
N GLN A 37 13.19 51.38 -6.00
CA GLN A 37 11.75 51.19 -6.13
C GLN A 37 11.29 50.23 -5.03
N LYS A 38 10.43 50.73 -4.15
CA LYS A 38 9.62 49.95 -3.20
C LYS A 38 8.84 48.89 -3.99
N LYS A 39 9.32 47.65 -4.01
CA LYS A 39 8.53 46.50 -4.48
C LYS A 39 7.63 46.06 -3.32
N LYS A 40 6.32 46.16 -3.57
CA LYS A 40 5.21 45.80 -2.68
C LYS A 40 5.45 44.39 -2.09
N ALA A 41 5.23 44.24 -0.78
CA ALA A 41 5.33 42.95 -0.11
C ALA A 41 4.46 41.90 -0.83
N ALA A 42 5.01 40.71 -1.04
CA ALA A 42 4.26 39.56 -1.54
C ALA A 42 3.06 39.31 -0.62
N PRO A 43 1.87 38.97 -1.16
CA PRO A 43 0.75 38.59 -0.31
C PRO A 43 1.16 37.38 0.53
N ALA A 44 0.83 37.43 1.82
CA ALA A 44 1.06 36.32 2.74
C ALA A 44 0.49 35.04 2.13
N LYS A 45 1.24 33.93 2.22
CA LYS A 45 0.74 32.60 1.86
C LYS A 45 -0.60 32.41 2.57
N ALA A 46 -1.66 32.23 1.78
CA ALA A 46 -2.97 31.90 2.29
C ALA A 46 -2.83 30.63 3.14
N LYS A 47 -3.39 30.65 4.35
CA LYS A 47 -3.63 29.43 5.12
C LYS A 47 -4.39 28.44 4.23
N PRO A 48 -4.11 27.13 4.30
CA PRO A 48 -4.87 26.16 3.55
C PRO A 48 -6.35 26.34 3.92
N VAL A 49 -7.15 26.67 2.92
CA VAL A 49 -8.59 26.77 3.07
C VAL A 49 -9.06 25.34 3.19
N ALA A 50 -9.57 24.97 4.37
CA ALA A 50 -10.24 23.70 4.58
C ALA A 50 -11.30 23.55 3.48
N VAL A 51 -11.15 22.52 2.66
CA VAL A 51 -12.09 22.19 1.59
C VAL A 51 -13.43 21.99 2.26
N THR A 52 -14.37 22.92 2.06
CA THR A 52 -15.75 22.73 2.48
C THR A 52 -16.33 21.71 1.51
N PRO A 53 -16.75 20.53 1.99
CA PRO A 53 -17.25 19.49 1.11
C PRO A 53 -18.55 19.96 0.46
N ALA A 54 -18.63 19.91 -0.87
CA ALA A 54 -19.76 20.44 -1.63
C ALA A 54 -21.03 19.55 -1.56
N SER A 55 -20.94 18.37 -0.92
CA SER A 55 -22.07 17.47 -0.67
C SER A 55 -22.09 16.96 0.77
N ASP A 56 -23.29 16.75 1.31
CA ASP A 56 -23.53 16.22 2.66
C ASP A 56 -22.86 14.86 2.90
N GLU A 57 -22.68 14.05 1.85
CA GLU A 57 -21.96 12.78 1.94
C GLU A 57 -20.45 12.97 2.10
N LEU A 58 -19.85 13.92 1.38
CA LEU A 58 -18.43 14.20 1.48
C LEU A 58 -18.08 14.84 2.85
N ALA A 59 -19.01 15.62 3.42
CA ALA A 59 -18.90 16.20 4.76
C ALA A 59 -18.73 15.18 5.87
N LYS A 60 -19.21 13.95 5.68
CA LYS A 60 -19.03 12.87 6.66
C LYS A 60 -17.58 12.38 6.71
N TRP A 61 -16.81 12.54 5.63
CA TRP A 61 -15.50 11.90 5.47
C TRP A 61 -14.34 12.88 5.49
N TYR A 62 -14.59 14.16 5.19
CA TYR A 62 -13.56 15.19 5.10
C TYR A 62 -13.82 16.35 6.06
N GLY A 63 -12.74 17.03 6.44
CA GLY A 63 -12.75 18.20 7.31
C GLY A 63 -12.88 17.89 8.81
N PRO A 64 -13.12 18.95 9.62
CA PRO A 64 -13.15 18.83 11.07
C PRO A 64 -14.28 17.94 11.59
N GLU A 65 -15.44 17.96 10.92
CA GLU A 65 -16.66 17.23 11.32
C GLU A 65 -16.74 15.80 10.80
N ARG A 66 -15.65 15.28 10.22
CA ARG A 66 -15.59 13.91 9.73
C ARG A 66 -15.86 12.87 10.83
N ARG A 67 -16.17 11.65 10.41
CA ARG A 67 -16.28 10.48 11.29
C ARG A 67 -14.95 10.21 12.02
N ILE A 68 -15.02 9.85 13.29
CA ILE A 68 -13.88 9.51 14.15
C ILE A 68 -14.04 8.05 14.63
N PHE A 69 -12.93 7.39 14.97
CA PHE A 69 -12.92 5.98 15.40
C PHE A 69 -13.64 5.75 16.75
N LEU A 70 -13.70 6.76 17.61
CA LEU A 70 -14.49 6.79 18.83
C LEU A 70 -15.69 7.74 18.68
N PRO A 71 -16.84 7.41 19.27
CA PRO A 71 -18.01 8.29 19.27
C PRO A 71 -17.77 9.54 20.13
N GLU A 72 -18.63 10.53 19.92
CA GLU A 72 -18.70 11.72 20.76
C GLU A 72 -18.90 11.34 22.23
N GLY A 73 -18.17 12.01 23.13
CA GLY A 73 -18.17 11.75 24.56
C GLY A 73 -17.06 10.80 25.05
N LEU A 74 -16.43 10.02 24.16
CA LEU A 74 -15.25 9.21 24.48
C LEU A 74 -13.93 9.82 24.02
N LEU A 75 -13.97 10.66 22.99
CA LEU A 75 -12.81 11.39 22.47
C LEU A 75 -13.24 12.82 22.18
N ASP A 76 -12.55 13.80 22.75
CA ASP A 76 -12.72 15.20 22.37
C ASP A 76 -11.96 15.50 21.07
N ARG A 77 -12.51 16.36 20.20
CA ARG A 77 -11.85 16.70 18.94
C ARG A 77 -10.51 17.43 19.14
N SER A 78 -10.29 18.03 20.32
CA SER A 78 -9.00 18.63 20.68
C SER A 78 -7.89 17.61 20.94
N GLU A 79 -8.24 16.35 21.22
CA GLU A 79 -7.29 15.25 21.45
C GLU A 79 -6.79 14.62 20.14
N ILE A 80 -7.40 14.97 19.00
CA ILE A 80 -7.00 14.46 17.70
C ILE A 80 -5.66 15.10 17.30
N PRO A 81 -4.66 14.31 16.89
CA PRO A 81 -3.39 14.86 16.45
C PRO A 81 -3.56 15.86 15.28
N GLU A 82 -2.88 17.01 15.36
CA GLU A 82 -3.04 18.12 14.41
C GLU A 82 -2.76 17.75 12.94
N TYR A 83 -1.91 16.75 12.71
CA TYR A 83 -1.59 16.25 11.37
C TYR A 83 -2.69 15.37 10.77
N LEU A 84 -3.68 14.93 11.56
CA LEU A 84 -4.89 14.23 11.12
C LEU A 84 -6.05 15.23 11.03
N ASN A 85 -6.04 16.02 9.96
CA ASN A 85 -6.91 17.18 9.76
C ASN A 85 -8.17 16.90 8.93
N GLY A 86 -8.37 15.67 8.45
CA GLY A 86 -9.49 15.31 7.60
C GLY A 86 -9.33 15.66 6.12
N GLU A 87 -8.11 15.93 5.64
CA GLU A 87 -7.84 16.11 4.21
C GLU A 87 -7.62 14.77 3.48
N VAL A 88 -7.19 13.73 4.21
CA VAL A 88 -6.92 12.41 3.65
C VAL A 88 -8.18 11.54 3.67
N ALA A 89 -8.39 10.81 2.57
CA ALA A 89 -9.47 9.83 2.46
C ALA A 89 -9.37 8.77 3.57
N GLY A 90 -10.44 8.60 4.35
CA GLY A 90 -10.48 7.62 5.44
C GLY A 90 -9.73 8.05 6.70
N ASP A 91 -9.48 9.34 6.90
CA ASP A 91 -8.98 9.84 8.18
C ASP A 91 -10.06 9.75 9.27
N TYR A 92 -9.81 8.93 10.29
CA TYR A 92 -10.68 8.81 11.48
C TYR A 92 -10.02 9.34 12.76
N GLY A 93 -8.87 10.03 12.67
CA GLY A 93 -8.10 10.47 13.84
C GLY A 93 -7.40 9.34 14.60
N TYR A 94 -7.25 8.16 14.00
CA TYR A 94 -6.66 6.98 14.64
C TYR A 94 -5.13 6.94 14.45
N ASP A 95 -4.38 7.45 15.43
CA ASP A 95 -2.94 7.20 15.57
C ASP A 95 -2.53 7.16 17.06
N PRO A 96 -2.86 6.07 17.79
CA PRO A 96 -2.53 5.96 19.21
C PRO A 96 -1.03 5.88 19.50
N PHE A 97 -0.21 5.52 18.50
CA PHE A 97 1.25 5.37 18.65
C PHE A 97 2.03 6.57 18.13
N GLY A 98 1.37 7.51 17.45
CA GLY A 98 1.97 8.74 16.95
C GLY A 98 3.07 8.52 15.91
N LEU A 99 2.90 7.54 15.03
CA LEU A 99 3.88 7.20 13.99
C LEU A 99 3.89 8.23 12.86
N GLY A 100 2.74 8.89 12.60
CA GLY A 100 2.56 9.81 11.47
C GLY A 100 2.97 11.27 11.71
N LYS A 101 3.68 11.59 12.80
CA LYS A 101 3.94 12.99 13.21
C LYS A 101 4.66 13.84 12.15
N LYS A 102 5.55 13.23 11.35
CA LYS A 102 6.28 13.95 10.30
C LYS A 102 5.51 13.85 8.98
N PRO A 103 5.30 14.95 8.24
CA PRO A 103 4.54 14.92 6.98
C PRO A 103 5.08 13.94 5.94
N GLU A 104 6.41 13.78 5.86
CA GLU A 104 7.07 12.84 4.94
C GLU A 104 6.79 11.38 5.31
N ASP A 105 6.89 11.06 6.60
CA ASP A 105 6.59 9.72 7.13
C ASP A 105 5.10 9.42 6.98
N PHE A 106 4.23 10.41 7.23
CA PHE A 106 2.79 10.29 7.04
C PHE A 106 2.41 9.93 5.61
N ALA A 107 2.93 10.68 4.62
CA ALA A 107 2.68 10.39 3.21
C ALA A 107 3.21 8.99 2.81
N LYS A 108 4.34 8.58 3.38
CA LYS A 108 4.92 7.26 3.17
C LYS A 108 4.06 6.14 3.79
N TYR A 109 3.56 6.32 5.00
CA TYR A 109 2.66 5.37 5.65
C TYR A 109 1.31 5.29 4.95
N GLN A 110 0.78 6.40 4.46
CA GLN A 110 -0.41 6.41 3.61
C GLN A 110 -0.19 5.60 2.32
N ALA A 111 0.98 5.76 1.68
CA ALA A 111 1.34 4.96 0.51
C ALA A 111 1.42 3.47 0.84
N TYR A 112 2.05 3.11 1.96
CA TYR A 112 2.09 1.72 2.42
C TYR A 112 0.70 1.17 2.69
N GLU A 113 -0.16 1.92 3.38
CA GLU A 113 -1.51 1.51 3.69
C GLU A 113 -2.31 1.23 2.41
N LEU A 114 -2.27 2.13 1.43
CA LEU A 114 -3.00 1.99 0.16
C LEU A 114 -2.51 0.78 -0.64
N ILE A 115 -1.19 0.55 -0.72
CA ILE A 115 -0.63 -0.58 -1.45
C ILE A 115 -0.98 -1.90 -0.75
N HIS A 116 -0.80 -2.01 0.57
CA HIS A 116 -1.21 -3.20 1.33
C HIS A 116 -2.71 -3.45 1.24
N ALA A 117 -3.53 -2.40 1.28
CA ALA A 117 -4.97 -2.48 1.07
C ALA A 117 -5.34 -3.10 -0.29
N ARG A 118 -4.73 -2.62 -1.38
CA ARG A 118 -4.98 -3.15 -2.73
C ARG A 118 -4.58 -4.61 -2.85
N TRP A 119 -3.39 -4.97 -2.36
CA TRP A 119 -2.94 -6.36 -2.31
C TRP A 119 -3.83 -7.24 -1.43
N ALA A 120 -4.29 -6.74 -0.29
CA ALA A 120 -5.18 -7.47 0.59
C ALA A 120 -6.57 -7.68 -0.02
N MET A 121 -7.11 -6.72 -0.78
CA MET A 121 -8.37 -6.91 -1.52
C MET A 121 -8.26 -8.05 -2.54
N LEU A 122 -7.17 -8.09 -3.31
CA LEU A 122 -6.90 -9.18 -4.25
C LEU A 122 -6.67 -10.50 -3.52
N GLY A 123 -5.89 -10.49 -2.44
CA GLY A 123 -5.59 -11.65 -1.62
C GLY A 123 -6.84 -12.24 -0.97
N ALA A 124 -7.71 -11.41 -0.39
CA ALA A 124 -8.93 -11.86 0.26
C ALA A 124 -9.88 -12.51 -0.75
N ALA A 125 -10.08 -11.88 -1.92
CA ALA A 125 -10.86 -12.48 -2.99
C ALA A 125 -10.23 -13.80 -3.48
N GLY A 126 -8.91 -13.83 -3.66
CA GLY A 126 -8.17 -15.03 -4.09
C GLY A 126 -8.17 -16.17 -3.08
N CYS A 127 -8.32 -15.89 -1.78
CA CYS A 127 -8.45 -16.93 -0.76
C CYS A 127 -9.87 -17.49 -0.68
N ILE A 128 -10.89 -16.63 -0.79
CA ILE A 128 -12.31 -17.00 -0.61
C ILE A 128 -12.88 -17.68 -1.85
N ILE A 129 -12.65 -17.10 -3.04
CA ILE A 129 -13.36 -17.50 -4.25
C ILE A 129 -13.06 -18.94 -4.69
N PRO A 130 -11.79 -19.39 -4.76
CA PRO A 130 -11.49 -20.77 -5.13
C PRO A 130 -12.04 -21.79 -4.13
N GLU A 131 -11.96 -21.50 -2.83
CA GLU A 131 -12.48 -22.37 -1.77
C GLU A 131 -14.02 -22.46 -1.85
N ALA A 132 -14.70 -21.33 -2.09
CA ALA A 132 -16.14 -21.29 -2.26
C ALA A 132 -16.59 -22.10 -3.48
N PHE A 133 -15.90 -21.95 -4.62
CA PHE A 133 -16.20 -22.73 -5.81
C PHE A 133 -15.98 -24.22 -5.59
N ASN A 134 -14.89 -24.60 -4.92
CA ASN A 134 -14.63 -26.01 -4.61
C ASN A 134 -15.69 -26.62 -3.69
N LYS A 135 -16.20 -25.84 -2.71
CA LYS A 135 -17.26 -26.29 -1.80
C LYS A 135 -18.63 -26.41 -2.47
N TYR A 136 -18.95 -25.52 -3.41
CA TYR A 136 -20.30 -25.42 -4.01
C TYR A 136 -20.39 -25.90 -5.47
N GLY A 137 -19.41 -26.66 -5.96
CA GLY A 137 -19.56 -27.51 -7.16
C GLY A 137 -18.74 -27.15 -8.40
N ALA A 138 -17.85 -26.17 -8.34
CA ALA A 138 -16.87 -25.92 -9.40
C ALA A 138 -15.50 -26.49 -9.01
N ASN A 139 -14.89 -27.27 -9.91
CA ASN A 139 -13.59 -27.89 -9.63
C ASN A 139 -12.45 -26.88 -9.80
N CYS A 140 -12.03 -26.25 -8.68
CA CYS A 140 -10.87 -25.37 -8.64
C CYS A 140 -9.56 -26.10 -8.27
N GLY A 141 -9.56 -27.44 -8.37
CA GLY A 141 -8.44 -28.29 -8.02
C GLY A 141 -8.68 -29.10 -6.74
N PRO A 142 -7.85 -30.14 -6.50
CA PRO A 142 -8.05 -31.11 -5.42
C PRO A 142 -8.06 -30.49 -4.02
N GLU A 143 -7.35 -29.37 -3.80
CA GLU A 143 -7.38 -28.61 -2.54
C GLU A 143 -7.27 -27.10 -2.82
N ALA A 144 -8.39 -26.46 -3.18
CA ALA A 144 -8.48 -25.01 -3.39
C ALA A 144 -8.47 -24.21 -2.06
N VAL A 145 -7.59 -24.59 -1.14
CA VAL A 145 -7.39 -23.95 0.17
C VAL A 145 -6.09 -23.16 0.12
N TRP A 146 -6.18 -21.85 0.29
CA TRP A 146 -5.10 -20.89 -0.02
C TRP A 146 -3.73 -21.24 0.61
N PHE A 147 -3.71 -21.78 1.84
CA PHE A 147 -2.47 -22.11 2.54
C PHE A 147 -1.87 -23.48 2.15
N LYS A 148 -2.62 -24.32 1.42
CA LYS A 148 -2.14 -25.61 0.88
C LYS A 148 -1.77 -25.54 -0.59
N THR A 149 -2.32 -24.57 -1.34
CA THR A 149 -2.19 -24.48 -2.80
C THR A 149 -0.73 -24.47 -3.29
N GLY A 150 0.20 -23.86 -2.53
CA GLY A 150 1.61 -23.83 -2.91
C GLY A 150 2.28 -25.21 -2.96
N ALA A 151 1.86 -26.15 -2.09
CA ALA A 151 2.40 -27.51 -2.06
C ALA A 151 1.99 -28.32 -3.30
N LEU A 152 0.79 -28.08 -3.84
CA LEU A 152 0.27 -28.81 -5.01
C LEU A 152 1.16 -28.67 -6.24
N LEU A 153 1.83 -27.52 -6.41
CA LEU A 153 2.71 -27.26 -7.54
C LEU A 153 4.12 -27.86 -7.36
N LEU A 154 4.50 -28.22 -6.13
CA LEU A 154 5.77 -28.90 -5.82
C LEU A 154 5.70 -30.40 -6.11
N ASP A 155 4.54 -31.02 -5.87
CA ASP A 155 4.34 -32.47 -5.99
C ASP A 155 4.20 -32.97 -7.45
N GLY A 156 4.51 -32.12 -8.43
CA GLY A 156 4.47 -32.45 -9.87
C GLY A 156 3.09 -32.37 -10.50
N ASN A 157 2.07 -31.97 -9.74
CA ASN A 157 0.71 -31.74 -10.25
C ASN A 157 0.58 -30.36 -10.90
N THR A 158 -0.31 -30.24 -11.88
CA THR A 158 -0.68 -28.96 -12.48
C THR A 158 -1.81 -28.30 -11.68
N LEU A 159 -1.75 -26.98 -11.52
CA LEU A 159 -2.86 -26.22 -10.93
C LEU A 159 -4.08 -26.29 -11.85
N ASN A 160 -5.24 -26.57 -11.26
CA ASN A 160 -6.51 -26.50 -11.96
C ASN A 160 -7.17 -25.15 -11.72
N TYR A 161 -7.76 -24.59 -12.76
CA TYR A 161 -8.57 -23.38 -12.70
C TYR A 161 -9.88 -23.65 -13.42
N PHE A 162 -10.98 -23.74 -12.67
CA PHE A 162 -12.31 -24.10 -13.19
C PHE A 162 -12.32 -25.34 -14.09
N GLY A 163 -11.69 -26.43 -13.62
CA GLY A 163 -11.63 -27.70 -14.34
C GLY A 163 -10.71 -27.71 -15.55
N LYS A 164 -9.89 -26.67 -15.74
CA LYS A 164 -8.84 -26.61 -16.76
C LYS A 164 -7.46 -26.58 -16.10
N ASN A 165 -6.60 -27.50 -16.54
CA ASN A 165 -5.19 -27.46 -16.14
C ASN A 165 -4.54 -26.21 -16.67
N ILE A 166 -3.88 -25.45 -15.80
CA ILE A 166 -2.97 -24.39 -16.19
C ILE A 166 -1.63 -25.05 -16.54
N PRO A 167 -1.14 -24.94 -17.79
CA PRO A 167 0.09 -25.60 -18.24
C PRO A 167 1.34 -24.82 -17.80
N ILE A 168 1.45 -24.52 -16.50
CA ILE A 168 2.61 -23.87 -15.90
C ILE A 168 3.20 -24.78 -14.82
N ASN A 169 4.51 -24.96 -14.84
CA ASN A 169 5.25 -25.58 -13.74
C ASN A 169 5.76 -24.48 -12.78
N LEU A 170 6.32 -24.89 -11.64
CA LEU A 170 6.85 -23.96 -10.65
C LEU A 170 7.89 -22.98 -11.24
N VAL A 171 8.79 -23.46 -12.09
CA VAL A 171 9.84 -22.61 -12.70
C VAL A 171 9.20 -21.50 -13.53
N LEU A 172 8.25 -21.83 -14.39
CA LEU A 172 7.57 -20.85 -15.22
C LEU A 172 6.71 -19.89 -14.39
N ALA A 173 6.03 -20.39 -13.35
CA ALA A 173 5.25 -19.56 -12.43
C ALA A 173 6.13 -18.51 -11.72
N VAL A 174 7.25 -18.94 -11.12
CA VAL A 174 8.19 -18.04 -10.43
C VAL A 174 8.78 -17.01 -11.39
N VAL A 175 9.22 -17.43 -12.58
CA VAL A 175 9.78 -16.50 -13.58
C VAL A 175 8.71 -15.50 -14.03
N ALA A 176 7.49 -15.95 -14.31
CA ALA A 176 6.40 -15.07 -14.72
C ALA A 176 6.06 -14.06 -13.62
N GLU A 177 5.96 -14.48 -12.35
CA GLU A 177 5.67 -13.60 -11.21
C GLU A 177 6.77 -12.56 -11.02
N VAL A 178 8.04 -12.98 -10.99
CA VAL A 178 9.17 -12.06 -10.78
C VAL A 178 9.29 -11.06 -11.92
N VAL A 179 9.17 -11.51 -13.17
CA VAL A 179 9.30 -10.62 -14.34
C VAL A 179 8.10 -9.69 -14.48
N LEU A 180 6.86 -10.21 -14.38
CA LEU A 180 5.67 -9.41 -14.63
C LEU A 180 5.34 -8.50 -13.45
N VAL A 181 5.32 -9.02 -12.22
CA VAL A 181 5.01 -8.20 -11.03
C VAL A 181 6.19 -7.31 -10.68
N GLY A 182 7.42 -7.83 -10.73
CA GLY A 182 8.62 -7.01 -10.53
C GLY A 182 8.79 -5.94 -11.60
N GLY A 183 8.47 -6.27 -12.86
CA GLY A 183 8.43 -5.31 -13.97
C GLY A 183 7.35 -4.23 -13.77
N ALA A 184 6.16 -4.61 -13.31
CA ALA A 184 5.08 -3.66 -13.01
C ALA A 184 5.47 -2.71 -11.86
N GLU A 185 6.08 -3.22 -10.78
CA GLU A 185 6.61 -2.40 -9.68
C GLU A 185 7.71 -1.45 -10.15
N TYR A 186 8.64 -1.94 -10.98
CA TYR A 186 9.68 -1.11 -11.58
C TYR A 186 9.07 0.01 -12.43
N TYR A 187 8.09 -0.32 -13.29
CA TYR A 187 7.41 0.65 -14.15
C TYR A 187 6.66 1.72 -13.35
N ARG A 188 6.05 1.32 -12.22
CA ARG A 188 5.42 2.23 -11.25
C ARG A 188 6.43 3.19 -10.62
N ILE A 189 7.65 2.72 -10.28
CA ILE A 189 8.69 3.53 -9.64
C ILE A 189 9.30 4.55 -10.61
N ILE A 190 9.65 4.11 -11.83
CA ILE A 190 10.24 5.00 -12.84
C ILE A 190 9.22 6.00 -13.41
N ASN A 191 7.93 5.81 -13.10
CA ASN A 191 6.83 6.60 -13.63
C ASN A 191 6.83 6.65 -15.17
N GLY A 192 6.92 5.49 -15.83
CA GLY A 192 7.09 5.42 -17.29
C GLY A 192 5.94 5.98 -18.13
N LEU A 193 4.85 6.43 -17.49
CA LEU A 193 3.69 7.09 -18.11
C LEU A 193 3.58 8.58 -17.72
N ASP A 194 4.56 9.13 -17.00
CA ASP A 194 4.59 10.53 -16.53
C ASP A 194 3.28 10.98 -15.83
N LEU A 195 2.78 10.14 -14.92
CA LEU A 195 1.55 10.40 -14.18
C LEU A 195 1.81 11.31 -12.97
N GLU A 196 0.89 12.24 -12.71
CA GLU A 196 1.03 13.26 -11.65
C GLU A 196 0.86 12.66 -10.24
N ASP A 197 -0.19 11.88 -10.02
CA ASP A 197 -0.46 11.22 -8.73
C ASP A 197 0.08 9.78 -8.75
N LYS A 198 1.11 9.52 -7.95
CA LYS A 198 1.74 8.19 -7.85
C LYS A 198 0.85 7.15 -7.17
N LEU A 199 -0.09 7.57 -6.33
CA LEU A 199 -0.98 6.68 -5.56
C LEU A 199 -2.28 6.41 -6.32
N HIS A 200 -2.82 7.41 -7.01
CA HIS A 200 -3.99 7.28 -7.86
C HIS A 200 -3.68 7.74 -9.30
N PRO A 201 -2.98 6.89 -10.08
CA PRO A 201 -2.41 7.25 -11.39
C PRO A 201 -3.42 7.71 -12.44
N GLY A 202 -4.71 7.36 -12.32
CA GLY A 202 -5.75 7.76 -13.26
C GLY A 202 -5.42 7.39 -14.72
N GLY A 203 -5.85 8.23 -15.66
CA GLY A 203 -5.52 8.09 -17.08
C GLY A 203 -5.93 6.73 -17.65
N PRO A 204 -5.01 5.91 -18.19
CA PRO A 204 -5.32 4.58 -18.74
C PRO A 204 -5.96 3.62 -17.73
N PHE A 205 -5.78 3.85 -16.44
CA PHE A 205 -6.32 3.00 -15.37
C PHE A 205 -7.76 3.34 -14.98
N ASP A 206 -8.37 4.37 -15.59
CA ASP A 206 -9.80 4.67 -15.48
C ASP A 206 -10.49 4.57 -16.86
N PRO A 207 -10.61 3.35 -17.44
CA PRO A 207 -11.23 3.17 -18.75
C PRO A 207 -12.74 3.50 -18.76
N LEU A 208 -13.38 3.50 -17.59
CA LEU A 208 -14.80 3.79 -17.42
C LEU A 208 -15.07 5.27 -17.11
N GLY A 209 -14.03 6.08 -16.86
CA GLY A 209 -14.16 7.51 -16.60
C GLY A 209 -14.89 7.84 -15.29
N LEU A 210 -14.70 7.01 -14.25
CA LEU A 210 -15.34 7.17 -12.94
C LEU A 210 -14.75 8.32 -12.12
N ALA A 211 -13.55 8.80 -12.45
CA ALA A 211 -12.81 9.82 -11.70
C ALA A 211 -12.97 11.26 -12.25
N LYS A 212 -13.90 11.51 -13.16
CA LYS A 212 -14.06 12.83 -13.82
C LYS A 212 -14.51 13.94 -12.87
N ASP A 213 -15.39 13.61 -11.93
CA ASP A 213 -15.88 14.54 -10.91
C ASP A 213 -15.00 14.43 -9.66
N PRO A 214 -14.34 15.51 -9.21
CA PRO A 214 -13.46 15.47 -8.03
C PRO A 214 -14.17 15.02 -6.75
N ASP A 215 -15.46 15.32 -6.58
CA ASP A 215 -16.20 14.93 -5.39
C ASP A 215 -16.53 13.43 -5.40
N GLN A 216 -16.95 12.91 -6.56
CA GLN A 216 -17.13 11.47 -6.73
C GLN A 216 -15.81 10.73 -6.57
N PHE A 217 -14.73 11.26 -7.12
CA PHE A 217 -13.41 10.65 -6.99
C PHE A 217 -12.95 10.60 -5.53
N ALA A 218 -13.14 11.67 -4.76
CA ALA A 218 -12.86 11.70 -3.33
C ALA A 218 -13.70 10.66 -2.56
N LEU A 219 -15.00 10.54 -2.84
CA LEU A 219 -15.85 9.51 -2.25
C LEU A 219 -15.43 8.09 -2.64
N LEU A 220 -15.01 7.87 -3.89
CA LEU A 220 -14.51 6.57 -4.36
C LEU A 220 -13.18 6.21 -3.68
N LYS A 221 -12.28 7.16 -3.46
CA LYS A 221 -11.05 6.95 -2.66
C LYS A 221 -11.38 6.52 -1.22
N VAL A 222 -12.38 7.14 -0.59
CA VAL A 222 -12.85 6.74 0.75
C VAL A 222 -13.40 5.31 0.73
N LYS A 223 -14.18 4.94 -0.30
CA LYS A 223 -14.69 3.57 -0.46
C LYS A 223 -13.57 2.57 -0.69
N GLU A 224 -12.59 2.92 -1.52
CA GLU A 224 -11.41 2.09 -1.80
C GLU A 224 -10.64 1.77 -0.52
N ILE A 225 -10.24 2.78 0.25
CA ILE A 225 -9.46 2.57 1.47
C ILE A 225 -10.26 1.83 2.55
N LYS A 226 -11.58 2.06 2.65
CA LYS A 226 -12.42 1.33 3.60
C LYS A 226 -12.55 -0.15 3.26
N ASN A 227 -12.78 -0.50 1.99
CA ASN A 227 -12.76 -1.89 1.54
C ASN A 227 -11.36 -2.49 1.70
N GLY A 228 -10.33 -1.71 1.43
CA GLY A 228 -8.93 -2.05 1.66
C GLY A 228 -8.60 -2.42 3.10
N ARG A 229 -8.99 -1.58 4.06
CA ARG A 229 -8.82 -1.84 5.50
C ARG A 229 -9.59 -3.06 5.96
N LEU A 230 -10.83 -3.23 5.50
CA LEU A 230 -11.61 -4.43 5.77
C LEU A 230 -10.90 -5.67 5.23
N ALA A 231 -10.37 -5.62 4.01
CA ALA A 231 -9.63 -6.73 3.42
C ALA A 231 -8.32 -7.04 4.17
N MET A 232 -7.56 -6.03 4.60
CA MET A 232 -6.36 -6.24 5.42
C MET A 232 -6.72 -6.92 6.75
N PHE A 233 -7.79 -6.46 7.40
CA PHE A 233 -8.30 -7.09 8.62
C PHE A 233 -8.75 -8.53 8.37
N SER A 234 -9.47 -8.79 7.28
CA SER A 234 -9.89 -10.14 6.90
C SER A 234 -8.70 -11.05 6.58
N MET A 235 -7.67 -10.58 5.87
CA MET A 235 -6.46 -11.37 5.60
C MET A 235 -5.74 -11.75 6.89
N PHE A 236 -5.61 -10.81 7.84
CA PHE A 236 -5.07 -11.11 9.16
C PHE A 236 -5.90 -12.16 9.90
N ALA A 237 -7.24 -12.04 9.87
CA ALA A 237 -8.13 -13.04 10.43
C ALA A 237 -7.97 -14.41 9.74
N PHE A 238 -7.79 -14.45 8.41
CA PHE A 238 -7.57 -15.68 7.65
C PHE A 238 -6.28 -16.37 8.07
N PHE A 239 -5.19 -15.62 8.26
CA PHE A 239 -3.93 -16.17 8.74
C PHE A 239 -4.07 -16.83 10.12
N ILE A 240 -4.68 -16.14 11.08
CA ILE A 240 -4.83 -16.66 12.45
C ILE A 240 -5.80 -17.82 12.49
N GLN A 241 -7.00 -17.67 11.92
CA GLN A 241 -8.01 -18.71 12.01
C GLN A 241 -7.58 -19.95 11.22
N ALA A 242 -6.91 -19.83 10.08
CA ALA A 242 -6.42 -20.99 9.34
C ALA A 242 -5.33 -21.73 10.14
N TYR A 243 -4.46 -20.99 10.83
CA TYR A 243 -3.45 -21.59 11.70
C TYR A 243 -4.07 -22.35 12.89
N VAL A 244 -5.10 -21.78 13.53
CA VAL A 244 -5.77 -22.40 14.68
C VAL A 244 -6.71 -23.53 14.27
N THR A 245 -7.47 -23.34 13.19
CA THR A 245 -8.52 -24.27 12.76
C THR A 245 -8.03 -25.32 11.78
N GLY A 246 -6.93 -25.08 11.05
CA GLY A 246 -6.50 -25.94 9.96
C GLY A 246 -7.44 -25.95 8.75
N GLN A 247 -8.40 -25.01 8.70
CA GLN A 247 -9.43 -24.90 7.67
C GLN A 247 -9.39 -23.53 6.99
N GLY A 248 -9.86 -23.46 5.75
CA GLY A 248 -9.98 -22.20 5.03
C GLY A 248 -11.13 -21.33 5.56
N PRO A 249 -11.18 -20.04 5.19
CA PRO A 249 -12.24 -19.14 5.61
C PRO A 249 -13.66 -19.59 5.23
N VAL A 250 -13.84 -20.25 4.08
CA VAL A 250 -15.18 -20.69 3.64
C VAL A 250 -15.64 -21.91 4.42
N GLU A 251 -14.73 -22.84 4.70
CA GLU A 251 -15.02 -23.99 5.55
C GLU A 251 -15.37 -23.57 6.98
N ASN A 252 -14.60 -22.64 7.55
CA ASN A 252 -14.87 -22.07 8.86
C ASN A 252 -16.24 -21.36 8.91
N LEU A 253 -16.57 -20.59 7.87
CA LEU A 253 -17.88 -19.94 7.77
C LEU A 253 -19.02 -20.96 7.70
N ALA A 254 -18.91 -21.97 6.84
CA ALA A 254 -19.94 -22.99 6.69
C ALA A 254 -20.13 -23.81 7.99
N SER A 255 -19.04 -24.15 8.67
CA SER A 255 -19.08 -24.86 9.97
C SER A 255 -19.71 -24.01 11.07
N HIS A 256 -19.39 -22.71 11.11
CA HIS A 256 -20.01 -21.81 12.07
C HIS A 256 -21.51 -21.59 11.78
N LEU A 257 -21.89 -21.50 10.50
CA LEU A 257 -23.30 -21.33 10.12
C LEU A 257 -24.15 -22.59 10.37
N SER A 258 -23.56 -23.79 10.34
CA SER A 258 -24.28 -25.03 10.63
C SER A 258 -24.59 -25.20 12.12
N ASP A 259 -23.66 -24.79 12.99
CA ASP A 259 -23.87 -24.74 14.44
C ASP A 259 -23.05 -23.62 15.09
N PRO A 260 -23.62 -22.41 15.25
CA PRO A 260 -22.89 -21.27 15.80
C PRO A 260 -22.40 -21.48 17.25
N PHE A 261 -23.11 -22.28 18.03
CA PHE A 261 -22.80 -22.51 19.45
C PHE A 261 -21.83 -23.69 19.63
N GLY A 262 -21.89 -24.70 18.76
CA GLY A 262 -20.97 -25.84 18.75
C GLY A 262 -19.69 -25.63 17.95
N ASN A 263 -19.68 -24.76 16.94
CA ASN A 263 -18.53 -24.51 16.06
C ASN A 263 -18.10 -23.04 16.12
N ASN A 264 -17.35 -22.68 17.16
CA ASN A 264 -16.78 -21.34 17.33
C ASN A 264 -15.37 -21.43 17.93
N LEU A 265 -14.76 -20.27 18.16
CA LEU A 265 -13.40 -20.19 18.69
C LEU A 265 -13.21 -21.00 19.98
N LEU A 266 -14.18 -20.93 20.91
CA LEU A 266 -14.05 -21.58 22.22
C LEU A 266 -14.10 -23.10 22.10
N THR A 267 -14.99 -23.62 21.24
CA THR A 267 -15.12 -25.07 21.04
C THR A 267 -13.96 -25.67 20.26
N VAL A 268 -13.36 -24.88 19.36
CA VAL A 268 -12.11 -25.26 18.67
C VAL A 268 -10.94 -25.34 19.65
N ILE A 269 -10.77 -24.34 20.54
CA ILE A 269 -9.66 -24.32 21.50
C ILE A 269 -9.84 -25.35 22.62
N SER A 270 -11.08 -25.64 23.02
CA SER A 270 -11.36 -26.61 24.10
C SER A 270 -11.16 -28.07 23.68
N GLY A 271 -10.87 -28.34 22.41
CA GLY A 271 -10.66 -29.71 21.90
C GLY A 271 -11.94 -30.55 21.81
N ASN A 272 -13.13 -29.94 21.96
CA ASN A 272 -14.41 -30.67 21.96
C ASN A 272 -14.87 -31.10 20.56
N ILE A 273 -14.20 -30.63 19.51
CA ILE A 273 -14.44 -31.10 18.16
C ILE A 273 -13.42 -32.21 17.89
N GLU A 274 -13.81 -33.48 18.13
CA GLU A 274 -13.14 -34.61 17.49
C GLU A 274 -13.34 -34.46 15.99
N ARG A 275 -12.41 -33.77 15.32
CA ARG A 275 -12.45 -33.52 13.89
C ARG A 275 -12.13 -34.81 13.16
N VAL A 276 -13.17 -35.59 12.85
CA VAL A 276 -13.06 -36.73 11.95
C VAL A 276 -12.46 -36.21 10.64
N PRO A 277 -11.29 -36.72 10.20
CA PRO A 277 -10.72 -36.32 8.93
C PRO A 277 -11.70 -36.74 7.84
N THR A 278 -12.26 -35.78 7.12
CA THR A 278 -12.96 -36.07 5.87
C THR A 278 -11.91 -36.53 4.86
N LEU A 279 -11.86 -37.84 4.66
CA LEU A 279 -11.11 -38.52 3.60
C LEU A 279 -11.57 -38.10 2.21
#